data_AF-A0A2E8L6B0-F1
#
_entry.id   AF-A0A2E8L6B0-F1
#
_cell.length_a   1.000
_cell.length_b   1.000
_cell.length_c   1.000
_cell.angle_alpha   90.00
_cell.angle_beta   90.00
_cell.angle_gamma   90.00
#
_symmetry.space_group_name_H-M   'P 1'
#
loop_
_entity.id
_entity.type
_entity.pdbx_description
1 polymer ?
#
loop_
_entity_poly.entity_id
_entity_poly.type
_entity_poly.pdbx_seq_one_letter_code
_entity_poly.pdbx_strand_id
1 'polypeptide(L)'
;MSSHNFDAEALAVRGDELWLFSKNRGNGNSDLYRLPKLPGNYVVEISQSLPMRSLVTAADIHPETFELVLISSRRGDFGSQSLIWFAPTNGNGVDWERHRVARLSPSDQWEAVVWLDEAEVLLSHESNSRGFAGLGRFQKRLANDGPAD
;
A
#
# COMPACT_ATOMS: atom_id res chain seq x y z
N MET A 1 -10.56 -20.35 -5.09
CA MET A 1 -9.90 -19.26 -4.35
C MET A 1 -10.98 -18.56 -3.54
N SER A 2 -10.81 -18.36 -2.24
CA SER A 2 -11.86 -17.70 -1.45
C SER A 2 -11.97 -16.23 -1.86
N SER A 3 -13.21 -15.79 -2.09
CA SER A 3 -13.56 -14.45 -2.56
C SER A 3 -13.77 -13.50 -1.37
N HIS A 4 -12.77 -13.36 -0.51
CA HIS A 4 -12.83 -12.42 0.61
C HIS A 4 -12.30 -11.05 0.16
N ASN A 5 -13.14 -10.02 0.32
CA ASN A 5 -12.84 -8.64 -0.03
C ASN A 5 -12.76 -7.71 1.20
N PHE A 6 -12.55 -8.29 2.39
CA PHE A 6 -12.61 -7.54 3.64
C PHE A 6 -11.45 -7.93 4.59
N ASP A 7 -10.38 -8.52 4.03
CA ASP A 7 -9.18 -8.82 4.79
C ASP A 7 -8.55 -7.47 5.21
N ALA A 8 -8.56 -7.16 6.51
CA ALA A 8 -7.90 -5.97 7.06
C ALA A 8 -6.39 -6.14 6.94
N GLU A 9 -5.75 -5.36 6.07
CA GLU A 9 -4.39 -5.67 5.62
C GLU A 9 -3.36 -4.63 6.06
N ALA A 10 -3.59 -3.35 5.73
CA ALA A 10 -2.61 -2.31 5.97
C ALA A 10 -3.24 -1.10 6.66
N LEU A 11 -2.50 -0.53 7.62
CA LEU A 11 -2.96 0.58 8.45
C LEU A 11 -1.96 1.73 8.36
N ALA A 12 -2.44 2.92 8.05
CA ALA A 12 -1.62 4.13 8.00
C ALA A 12 -2.25 5.25 8.84
N VAL A 13 -1.40 6.18 9.28
CA VAL A 13 -1.81 7.37 10.04
C VAL A 13 -1.97 8.55 9.08
N ARG A 14 -3.14 9.19 9.06
CA ARG A 14 -3.34 10.45 8.33
C ARG A 14 -3.91 11.53 9.24
N GLY A 15 -3.07 12.46 9.69
CA GLY A 15 -3.50 13.51 10.62
C GLY A 15 -4.09 12.88 11.89
N ASP A 16 -5.36 13.15 12.17
CA ASP A 16 -6.08 12.62 13.35
C ASP A 16 -6.82 11.29 13.10
N GLU A 17 -6.66 10.71 11.92
CA GLU A 17 -7.33 9.47 11.51
C GLU A 17 -6.36 8.30 11.37
N LEU A 18 -6.91 7.10 11.50
CA LEU A 18 -6.34 5.84 11.03
C LEU A 18 -7.03 5.45 9.73
N TRP A 19 -6.24 5.17 8.72
CA TRP A 19 -6.69 4.74 7.41
C TRP A 19 -6.36 3.27 7.24
N LEU A 20 -7.40 2.44 7.11
CA LEU A 20 -7.30 0.99 6.97
C LEU A 20 -7.59 0.62 5.52
N PHE A 21 -6.70 -0.16 4.92
CA PHE A 21 -6.78 -0.65 3.55
C PHE A 21 -7.04 -2.16 3.57
N SER A 22 -8.03 -2.61 2.80
CA SER A 22 -8.33 -4.04 2.67
C SER A 22 -7.54 -4.72 1.55
N LYS A 23 -7.28 -6.02 1.71
CA LYS A 23 -6.77 -6.90 0.64
C LYS A 23 -7.93 -7.61 -0.04
N ASN A 24 -8.39 -7.10 -1.19
CA ASN A 24 -9.55 -7.69 -1.84
C ASN A 24 -9.15 -8.81 -2.80
N ARG A 25 -9.14 -10.06 -2.32
CA ARG A 25 -8.69 -11.22 -3.10
C ARG A 25 -9.59 -11.55 -4.31
N GLY A 26 -10.84 -11.10 -4.29
CA GLY A 26 -11.80 -11.35 -5.37
C GLY A 26 -11.59 -10.46 -6.60
N ASN A 27 -11.19 -9.20 -6.44
CA ASN A 27 -11.03 -8.25 -7.54
C ASN A 27 -9.64 -7.57 -7.61
N GLY A 28 -8.77 -7.81 -6.63
CA GLY A 28 -7.45 -7.21 -6.54
C GLY A 28 -7.46 -5.72 -6.19
N ASN A 29 -8.58 -5.16 -5.76
CA ASN A 29 -8.66 -3.76 -5.34
C ASN A 29 -8.36 -3.63 -3.83
N SER A 30 -8.42 -2.40 -3.34
CA SER A 30 -8.35 -2.13 -1.91
C SER A 30 -9.43 -1.11 -1.53
N ASP A 31 -10.21 -1.42 -0.50
CA ASP A 31 -11.17 -0.47 0.05
C ASP A 31 -10.53 0.27 1.23
N LEU A 32 -10.72 1.58 1.26
CA LEU A 32 -10.29 2.48 2.32
C LEU A 32 -11.41 2.65 3.35
N TYR A 33 -11.08 2.39 4.60
CA TYR A 33 -11.89 2.68 5.77
C TYR A 33 -11.17 3.70 6.65
N ARG A 34 -11.92 4.62 7.26
CA ARG A 34 -11.37 5.72 8.07
C ARG A 34 -11.91 5.63 9.49
N LEU A 35 -11.00 5.72 10.47
CA LEU A 35 -11.30 5.61 11.89
C LEU A 35 -10.65 6.76 12.66
N PRO A 36 -11.24 7.22 13.78
CA PRO A 36 -10.54 8.15 14.66
C PRO A 36 -9.44 7.45 15.44
N LYS A 37 -8.42 8.19 15.88
CA LYS A 37 -7.35 7.69 16.77
C LYS A 37 -7.75 7.61 18.25
N LEU A 38 -9.05 7.45 18.53
CA LEU A 38 -9.58 7.36 19.88
C LEU A 38 -9.96 5.91 20.18
N PRO A 39 -9.58 5.34 21.34
CA PRO A 39 -10.00 4.00 21.72
C PRO A 39 -11.53 3.87 21.75
N GLY A 40 -12.06 2.81 21.16
CA GLY A 40 -13.50 2.58 21.08
C GLY A 40 -13.87 1.45 20.13
N ASN A 41 -15.17 1.17 20.03
CA ASN A 41 -15.72 0.27 19.03
C ASN A 41 -16.34 1.10 17.91
N TYR A 42 -15.92 0.84 16.67
CA TYR A 42 -16.39 1.57 15.51
C TYR A 42 -17.00 0.62 14.49
N VAL A 43 -18.14 1.03 13.92
CA VAL A 43 -18.67 0.45 12.69
C VAL A 43 -18.23 1.37 11.58
N VAL A 44 -17.53 0.82 10.58
CA VAL A 44 -16.96 1.58 9.47
C VAL A 44 -17.61 1.17 8.15
N GLU A 45 -17.69 2.12 7.24
CA GLU A 45 -18.13 1.90 5.86
C GLU A 45 -16.97 2.19 4.91
N ILE A 46 -17.07 1.68 3.68
CA ILE A 46 -16.10 1.96 2.62
C ILE A 46 -16.17 3.45 2.31
N SER A 47 -15.08 4.18 2.54
CA SER A 47 -14.99 5.59 2.18
C SER A 47 -14.55 5.81 0.74
N GLN A 48 -13.74 4.89 0.20
CA GLN A 48 -13.23 4.91 -1.18
C GLN A 48 -12.77 3.51 -1.57
N SER A 49 -12.91 3.15 -2.86
CA SER A 49 -12.28 1.95 -3.43
C SER A 49 -11.14 2.34 -4.38
N LEU A 50 -9.97 1.73 -4.21
CA LEU A 50 -8.77 1.94 -5.02
C LEU A 50 -8.65 0.82 -6.06
N PRO A 51 -8.72 1.12 -7.37
CA PRO A 51 -8.72 0.11 -8.44
C PRO A 51 -7.31 -0.42 -8.76
N MET A 52 -6.60 -0.93 -7.76
CA MET A 52 -5.17 -1.32 -7.85
C MET A 52 -4.92 -2.51 -8.78
N ARG A 53 -5.86 -3.47 -8.83
CA ARG A 53 -5.68 -4.77 -9.51
C ARG A 53 -4.42 -5.52 -9.06
N SER A 54 -4.03 -5.30 -7.81
CA SER A 54 -2.93 -5.93 -7.09
C SER A 54 -3.26 -5.92 -5.59
N LEU A 55 -2.89 -7.00 -4.90
CA LEU A 55 -3.22 -7.19 -3.49
C LEU A 55 -2.29 -6.36 -2.62
N VAL A 56 -2.85 -5.37 -1.91
CA VAL A 56 -2.12 -4.59 -0.89
C VAL A 56 -1.46 -5.54 0.11
N THR A 57 -0.28 -5.16 0.60
CA THR A 57 0.42 -5.85 1.70
C THR A 57 0.93 -4.89 2.76
N ALA A 58 1.18 -3.62 2.41
CA ALA A 58 1.62 -2.61 3.38
C ALA A 58 1.19 -1.20 2.94
N ALA A 59 1.11 -0.28 3.90
CA ALA A 59 0.78 1.12 3.69
C ALA A 59 1.51 2.00 4.70
N ASP A 60 1.85 3.22 4.30
CA ASP A 60 2.20 4.31 5.21
C ASP A 60 1.82 5.66 4.59
N ILE A 61 1.65 6.70 5.40
CA ILE A 61 1.36 8.06 4.94
C ILE A 61 2.36 9.01 5.58
N HIS A 62 3.03 9.80 4.75
CA HIS A 62 4.02 10.74 5.22
C HIS A 62 3.35 11.80 6.13
N PRO A 63 3.86 12.06 7.35
CA PRO A 63 3.15 12.88 8.34
C PRO A 63 2.96 14.33 7.91
N GLU A 64 3.92 14.91 7.18
CA GLU A 64 3.86 16.32 6.74
C GLU A 64 3.20 16.51 5.37
N THR A 65 3.60 15.72 4.36
CA THR A 65 3.12 15.87 2.98
C THR A 65 1.79 15.15 2.72
N PHE A 66 1.37 14.28 3.64
CA PHE A 66 0.21 13.40 3.50
C PHE A 66 0.21 12.54 2.23
N GLU A 67 1.38 12.24 1.68
CA GLU A 67 1.51 11.30 0.57
C GLU A 67 1.41 9.87 1.08
N LEU A 68 0.48 9.11 0.51
CA LEU A 68 0.33 7.68 0.72
C LEU A 68 1.41 6.94 -0.06
N VAL A 69 2.02 5.95 0.58
CA VAL A 69 2.74 4.86 -0.06
C VAL A 69 2.00 3.54 0.19
N LEU A 70 1.84 2.72 -0.84
CA LEU A 70 1.32 1.35 -0.73
C LEU A 70 2.31 0.36 -1.34
N ILE A 71 2.44 -0.81 -0.74
CA ILE A 71 3.02 -1.99 -1.39
C ILE A 71 1.87 -2.92 -1.79
N SER A 72 2.01 -3.55 -2.96
CA SER A 72 1.11 -4.63 -3.36
C SER A 72 1.83 -5.73 -4.13
N SER A 73 1.21 -6.91 -4.18
CA SER A 73 1.61 -8.02 -5.01
C SER A 73 0.58 -8.31 -6.10
N ARG A 74 1.04 -8.55 -7.32
CA ARG A 74 0.22 -8.98 -8.46
C ARG A 74 0.71 -10.33 -8.94
N ARG A 75 -0.19 -11.32 -9.06
CA ARG A 75 0.13 -12.57 -9.75
C ARG A 75 -0.03 -12.35 -11.25
N GLY A 76 0.99 -12.72 -12.03
CA GLY A 76 0.94 -12.79 -13.48
C GLY A 76 1.44 -14.14 -13.98
N ASP A 77 1.41 -14.32 -15.30
CA ASP A 77 1.76 -15.59 -15.95
C ASP A 77 3.22 -16.02 -15.70
N PHE A 78 4.11 -15.05 -15.47
CA PHE A 78 5.55 -15.25 -15.25
C PHE A 78 5.97 -15.09 -13.78
N GLY A 79 5.03 -15.22 -12.84
CA GLY A 79 5.28 -15.13 -11.40
C GLY A 79 4.62 -13.94 -10.72
N SER A 80 4.93 -13.74 -9.45
CA SER A 80 4.48 -12.56 -8.70
C SER A 80 5.31 -11.33 -9.08
N GLN A 81 4.67 -10.17 -9.08
CA GLN A 81 5.28 -8.86 -9.20
C GLN A 81 4.97 -8.05 -7.95
N SER A 82 6.00 -7.47 -7.34
CA SER A 82 5.85 -6.51 -6.24
C SER A 82 5.82 -5.09 -6.81
N LEU A 83 4.84 -4.31 -6.40
CA LEU A 83 4.61 -2.93 -6.86
C LEU A 83 4.61 -1.99 -5.66
N ILE A 84 5.13 -0.79 -5.85
CA ILE A 84 5.03 0.32 -4.90
C ILE A 84 4.26 1.46 -5.55
N TRP A 85 3.28 1.98 -4.83
CA TRP A 85 2.39 3.05 -5.28
C TRP A 85 2.58 4.28 -4.43
N PHE A 86 2.49 5.45 -5.04
CA PHE A 86 2.53 6.75 -4.36
C PHE A 86 1.34 7.57 -4.80
N ALA A 87 0.57 8.14 -3.87
CA ALA A 87 -0.57 9.01 -4.21
C ALA A 87 -0.75 10.11 -3.16
N PRO A 88 -1.04 11.37 -3.56
CA PRO A 88 -1.43 12.39 -2.60
C PRO A 88 -2.71 12.00 -1.85
N THR A 89 -2.87 12.46 -0.62
CA THR A 89 -4.15 12.35 0.11
C THR A 89 -4.68 13.73 0.49
N ASN A 90 -6.00 13.82 0.64
CA ASN A 90 -6.69 15.02 1.09
C ASN A 90 -7.90 14.63 1.97
N GLY A 91 -8.68 15.62 2.43
CA GLY A 91 -9.80 15.38 3.33
C GLY A 91 -10.86 14.41 2.79
N ASN A 92 -10.93 14.24 1.47
CA ASN A 92 -11.88 13.38 0.78
C ASN A 92 -11.37 11.95 0.58
N GLY A 93 -10.08 11.68 0.77
CA GLY A 93 -9.49 10.36 0.51
C GLY A 93 -8.14 10.43 -0.21
N VAL A 94 -7.81 9.35 -0.91
CA VAL A 94 -6.64 9.26 -1.79
C VAL A 94 -6.95 9.92 -3.13
N ASP A 95 -6.12 10.84 -3.57
CA ASP A 95 -6.16 11.38 -4.94
C ASP A 95 -5.58 10.34 -5.91
N TRP A 96 -6.40 9.33 -6.20
CA TRP A 96 -5.98 8.18 -7.00
C TRP A 96 -5.70 8.55 -8.46
N GLU A 97 -6.25 9.64 -8.98
CA GLU A 97 -5.94 10.09 -10.35
C GLU A 97 -4.48 10.52 -10.50
N ARG A 98 -3.84 10.92 -9.41
CA ARG A 98 -2.43 11.35 -9.35
C ARG A 98 -1.50 10.28 -8.81
N HIS A 99 -1.92 9.01 -8.81
CA HIS A 99 -1.06 7.93 -8.37
C HIS A 99 0.14 7.75 -9.31
N ARG A 100 1.24 7.28 -8.75
CA ARG A 100 2.43 6.79 -9.44
C ARG A 100 2.70 5.37 -8.99
N VAL A 101 3.27 4.55 -9.86
CA VAL A 101 3.58 3.16 -9.56
C VAL A 101 4.95 2.79 -10.09
N ALA A 102 5.69 1.99 -9.32
CA ALA A 102 6.96 1.41 -9.75
C ALA A 102 7.01 -0.07 -9.40
N ARG A 103 7.89 -0.81 -10.08
CA ARG A 103 8.23 -2.19 -9.70
C ARG A 103 9.22 -2.19 -8.55
N LEU A 104 8.96 -3.01 -7.53
CA LEU A 104 9.92 -3.32 -6.49
C LEU A 104 10.76 -4.53 -6.90
N SER A 105 12.08 -4.37 -6.84
CA SER A 105 13.04 -5.43 -7.08
C SER A 105 13.84 -5.73 -5.81
N PRO A 106 14.05 -7.00 -5.45
CA PRO A 106 13.49 -8.18 -6.08
C PRO A 106 11.97 -8.29 -5.88
N SER A 107 11.30 -9.04 -6.76
CA SER A 107 9.93 -9.47 -6.51
C SER A 107 9.92 -10.43 -5.33
N ASP A 108 9.26 -10.03 -4.25
CA ASP A 108 9.27 -10.68 -2.94
C ASP A 108 8.00 -10.33 -2.13
N GLN A 109 7.79 -11.00 -1.00
CA GLN A 109 6.75 -10.74 -0.01
C GLN A 109 7.18 -9.59 0.92
N TRP A 110 7.02 -8.38 0.40
CA TRP A 110 7.22 -7.15 1.15
C TRP A 110 5.99 -6.85 2.01
N GLU A 111 6.16 -6.81 3.33
CA GLU A 111 5.07 -6.81 4.32
C GLU A 111 5.05 -5.55 5.19
N ALA A 112 6.03 -4.65 5.04
CA ALA A 112 5.99 -3.33 5.67
C ALA A 112 6.64 -2.26 4.79
N VAL A 113 6.12 -1.06 4.91
CA VAL A 113 6.70 0.18 4.37
C VAL A 113 6.59 1.26 5.43
N VAL A 114 7.61 2.10 5.56
CA VAL A 114 7.54 3.34 6.33
C VAL A 114 8.29 4.45 5.59
N TRP A 115 7.77 5.67 5.65
CA TRP A 115 8.51 6.84 5.20
C TRP A 115 9.72 7.08 6.10
N LEU A 116 10.88 7.29 5.49
CA LEU A 116 12.08 7.74 6.19
C LEU A 116 12.21 9.27 6.11
N ASP A 117 11.91 9.83 4.93
CA ASP A 117 11.86 11.25 4.63
C ASP A 117 10.93 11.52 3.44
N GLU A 118 10.88 12.75 2.91
CA GLU A 118 9.99 13.12 1.80
C GLU A 118 10.27 12.40 0.46
N ALA A 119 11.43 11.77 0.33
CA ALA A 119 11.92 11.16 -0.91
C ALA A 119 12.19 9.66 -0.80
N GLU A 120 12.29 9.11 0.41
CA GLU A 120 12.70 7.73 0.64
C GLU A 120 11.81 6.97 1.62
N VAL A 121 11.60 5.69 1.32
CA VAL A 121 10.92 4.74 2.20
C VAL A 121 11.83 3.57 2.57
N LEU A 122 11.63 3.06 3.78
CA LEU A 122 12.15 1.76 4.21
C LEU A 122 11.10 0.68 3.98
N LEU A 123 11.56 -0.49 3.55
CA LEU A 123 10.72 -1.63 3.22
C LEU A 123 11.27 -2.87 3.95
N SER A 124 10.42 -3.75 4.45
CA SER A 124 10.86 -5.07 4.92
C SER A 124 10.14 -6.20 4.19
N HIS A 125 10.85 -7.30 3.99
CA HIS A 125 10.26 -8.52 3.45
C HIS A 125 10.53 -9.69 4.37
N GLU A 126 9.60 -10.65 4.40
CA GLU A 126 9.72 -11.84 5.22
C GLU A 126 10.81 -12.79 4.68
N SER A 127 11.24 -13.71 5.55
CA SER A 127 12.05 -14.83 5.13
C SER A 127 11.20 -15.76 4.29
N ASN A 128 11.62 -16.01 3.06
CA ASN A 128 10.93 -16.89 2.12
C ASN A 128 11.84 -18.06 1.73
N SER A 129 11.51 -18.76 0.64
CA SER A 129 12.32 -19.87 0.12
C SER A 129 13.76 -19.49 -0.27
N ARG A 130 14.13 -18.20 -0.28
CA ARG A 130 15.49 -17.67 -0.49
C ARG A 130 16.29 -17.55 0.81
N GLY A 131 15.66 -17.76 1.98
CA GLY A 131 16.33 -17.96 3.26
C GLY A 131 16.79 -16.71 3.99
N PHE A 132 16.34 -15.51 3.62
CA PHE A 132 16.61 -14.30 4.39
C PHE A 132 15.41 -13.36 4.44
N ALA A 133 15.21 -12.72 5.60
CA ALA A 133 14.42 -11.50 5.73
C ALA A 133 15.34 -10.30 5.51
N GLY A 134 14.84 -9.22 4.92
CA GLY A 134 15.67 -8.09 4.51
C GLY A 134 15.02 -6.73 4.71
N LEU A 135 15.88 -5.71 4.81
CA LEU A 135 15.51 -4.30 4.79
C LEU A 135 15.92 -3.71 3.45
N GLY A 136 14.97 -3.09 2.75
CA GLY A 136 15.16 -2.35 1.52
C GLY A 136 15.03 -0.84 1.74
N ARG A 137 15.64 -0.07 0.83
CA ARG A 137 15.43 1.37 0.69
C ARG A 137 14.90 1.63 -0.73
N PHE A 138 13.89 2.47 -0.86
CA PHE A 138 13.36 2.87 -2.16
C PHE A 138 13.24 4.38 -2.24
N GLN A 139 13.83 4.96 -3.28
CA GLN A 139 13.76 6.40 -3.54
C GLN A 139 12.62 6.70 -4.52
N LYS A 140 11.65 7.50 -4.10
CA LYS A 140 10.42 7.82 -4.87
C LYS A 140 10.70 8.37 -6.25
N ARG A 141 11.81 9.09 -6.47
CA ARG A 141 12.20 9.59 -7.80
C ARG A 141 12.24 8.49 -8.87
N LEU A 142 12.54 7.25 -8.47
CA LEU A 142 12.56 6.08 -9.35
C LEU A 142 11.16 5.64 -9.82
N ALA A 143 10.09 6.13 -9.18
CA ALA A 143 8.71 5.89 -9.59
C ALA A 143 8.23 6.87 -10.68
N ASN A 144 9.04 7.88 -11.05
CA ASN A 144 8.69 8.81 -12.12
C ASN A 144 9.17 8.33 -13.53
N ASP A 145 9.91 7.22 -13.61
CA ASP A 145 10.66 6.81 -14.82
C ASP A 145 10.10 5.58 -15.57
N GLY A 146 8.81 5.24 -15.47
CA GLY A 146 8.28 4.10 -16.25
C GLY A 146 6.77 4.07 -16.43
N PRO A 147 6.27 3.59 -17.59
CA PRO A 147 4.84 3.60 -17.90
C PRO A 147 4.12 2.55 -17.08
N ALA A 148 2.93 2.92 -16.60
CA ALA A 148 1.93 1.98 -16.13
C ALA A 148 1.08 1.54 -17.32
N ASP A 149 1.58 0.57 -18.09
CA ASP A 149 0.78 -0.21 -19.06
C ASP A 149 0.32 -1.53 -18.42
#